data_AF-A0A1M7FEX5-F1
#
_entry.id   AF-A0A1M7FEX5-F1
#
_cell.length_a   1.000
_cell.length_b   1.000
_cell.length_c   1.000
_cell.angle_alpha   90.00
_cell.angle_beta   90.00
_cell.angle_gamma   90.00
#
_symmetry.space_group_name_H-M   'P 1'
#
loop_
_entity.id
_entity.type
_entity.pdbx_description
1 polymer ?
#
loop_
_entity_poly.entity_id
_entity_poly.type
_entity_poly.pdbx_seq_one_letter_code
_entity_poly.pdbx_strand_id
1 'polypeptide(L)'
;MAVEDTDRYQAAEFAEGHYLQVETAAITRNAENPELARAFMQFMLTPDFQRHIPLGNVMYPAIELDDELPPAFDRLIDPDGFTFSPDEVQEHRREWIREWLNASS
;
A
#
# COMPACT_ATOMS: atom_id res chain seq x y z
N MET A 1 -9.00 -9.23 13.77
CA MET A 1 -8.59 -10.64 13.71
C MET A 1 -7.24 -10.87 14.37
N ALA A 2 -6.09 -10.49 13.80
CA ALA A 2 -4.78 -10.77 14.41
C ALA A 2 -4.40 -9.86 15.61
N VAL A 3 -4.99 -8.65 15.71
CA VAL A 3 -4.63 -7.66 16.75
C VAL A 3 -5.72 -7.55 17.83
N GLU A 4 -6.98 -7.40 17.42
CA GLU A 4 -8.12 -7.25 18.34
C GLU A 4 -8.85 -8.56 18.67
N ASP A 5 -8.40 -9.71 18.16
CA ASP A 5 -9.02 -11.04 18.37
C ASP A 5 -10.55 -11.06 18.10
N THR A 6 -11.00 -10.28 17.12
CA THR A 6 -12.40 -10.16 16.72
C THR A 6 -12.57 -10.17 15.19
N ASP A 7 -13.70 -10.71 14.74
CA ASP A 7 -14.14 -10.78 13.34
C ASP A 7 -15.19 -9.71 12.98
N ARG A 8 -15.53 -8.81 13.92
CA ARG A 8 -16.60 -7.80 13.75
C ARG A 8 -16.33 -6.77 12.64
N TYR A 9 -15.09 -6.65 12.18
CA TYR A 9 -14.66 -5.69 11.17
C TYR A 9 -14.23 -6.42 9.91
N GLN A 10 -14.80 -6.02 8.78
CA GLN A 10 -14.57 -6.60 7.47
C GLN A 10 -14.51 -5.46 6.44
N ALA A 11 -13.72 -5.65 5.39
CA ALA A 11 -13.77 -4.77 4.23
C ALA A 11 -14.96 -5.14 3.35
N ALA A 12 -15.68 -4.13 2.83
CA ALA A 12 -16.77 -4.37 1.91
C ALA A 12 -16.22 -4.64 0.50
N GLU A 13 -16.59 -5.78 -0.08
CA GLU A 13 -16.26 -6.10 -1.47
C GLU A 13 -17.22 -5.37 -2.42
N PHE A 14 -16.67 -4.70 -3.44
CA PHE A 14 -17.44 -3.94 -4.43
C PHE A 14 -17.28 -4.61 -5.79
N ALA A 15 -18.38 -4.71 -6.54
CA ALA A 15 -18.42 -5.43 -7.81
C ALA A 15 -17.59 -4.75 -8.92
N GLU A 16 -17.32 -3.46 -8.78
CA GLU A 16 -16.50 -2.65 -9.68
C GLU A 16 -14.99 -2.82 -9.42
N GLY A 17 -14.61 -3.52 -8.34
CA GLY A 17 -13.23 -3.68 -7.90
C GLY A 17 -12.79 -2.62 -6.89
N HIS A 18 -11.50 -2.64 -6.57
CA HIS A 18 -10.85 -1.77 -5.57
C HIS A 18 -9.63 -1.07 -6.17
N TYR A 19 -9.40 0.19 -5.78
CA TYR A 19 -8.26 0.97 -6.29
C TYR A 19 -6.95 0.50 -5.63
N LEU A 20 -5.98 0.05 -6.43
CA LEU A 20 -4.68 -0.42 -5.95
C LEU A 20 -3.80 0.74 -5.48
N GLN A 21 -3.28 0.64 -4.25
CA GLN A 21 -2.27 1.55 -3.71
C GLN A 21 -0.93 0.84 -3.54
N VAL A 22 0.13 1.42 -4.10
CA VAL A 22 1.52 1.00 -3.88
C VAL A 22 2.26 2.13 -3.18
N GLU A 23 2.65 1.90 -1.93
CA GLU A 23 3.47 2.86 -1.18
C GLU A 23 4.93 2.78 -1.65
N THR A 24 5.58 3.94 -1.83
CA THR A 24 6.95 4.02 -2.32
C THR A 24 7.83 4.83 -1.38
N ALA A 25 9.12 4.54 -1.40
CA ALA A 25 10.15 5.33 -0.72
C ALA A 25 11.20 5.80 -1.73
N ALA A 26 11.84 6.93 -1.45
CA ALA A 26 12.83 7.52 -2.34
C ALA A 26 13.94 8.23 -1.56
N ILE A 27 15.13 8.25 -2.14
CA ILE A 27 16.29 8.98 -1.59
C ILE A 27 16.16 10.45 -2.00
N THR A 28 16.30 11.35 -1.04
CA THR A 28 16.28 12.79 -1.33
C THR A 28 17.53 13.20 -2.14
N ARG A 29 17.37 14.15 -3.04
CA ARG A 29 18.48 14.65 -3.89
C ARG A 29 19.69 15.13 -3.08
N ASN A 30 19.44 15.70 -1.90
CA ASN A 30 20.44 16.32 -1.04
C ASN A 30 20.74 15.46 0.20
N ALA A 31 20.56 14.14 0.12
CA ALA A 31 20.86 13.24 1.24
C ALA A 31 22.33 13.40 1.67
N GLU A 32 22.55 13.70 2.95
CA GLU A 32 23.90 13.87 3.52
C GLU A 32 24.71 12.57 3.46
N ASN A 33 24.02 11.43 3.54
CA ASN A 33 24.62 10.09 3.51
C ASN A 33 23.96 9.22 2.42
N PRO A 34 24.28 9.43 1.13
CA PRO A 34 23.60 8.76 0.03
C PRO A 34 23.87 7.25 -0.01
N GLU A 35 25.03 6.80 0.47
CA GLU A 35 25.35 5.37 0.56
C GLU A 35 24.49 4.65 1.60
N LEU A 36 24.35 5.25 2.79
CA LEU A 36 23.46 4.71 3.83
C LEU A 36 22.00 4.71 3.38
N ALA A 37 21.56 5.77 2.68
CA ALA A 37 20.21 5.81 2.13
C ALA A 37 19.96 4.68 1.11
N ARG A 38 20.93 4.37 0.24
CA ARG A 38 20.83 3.22 -0.68
C ARG A 38 20.80 1.88 0.06
N ALA A 39 21.63 1.73 1.09
CA ALA A 39 21.62 0.53 1.93
C ALA A 39 20.25 0.34 2.61
N PHE A 40 19.64 1.42 3.10
CA PHE A 40 18.30 1.39 3.68
C PHE A 40 17.23 1.02 2.65
N MET A 41 17.26 1.61 1.44
CA MET A 41 16.34 1.24 0.36
C MET A 41 16.42 -0.24 -0.02
N GLN A 42 17.63 -0.83 0.00
CA GLN A 42 17.81 -2.27 -0.23
C GLN A 42 17.27 -3.10 0.94
N PHE A 43 17.57 -2.69 2.19
CA PHE A 43 17.06 -3.34 3.39
C PHE A 43 15.53 -3.39 3.43
N MET A 44 14.85 -2.33 2.98
CA MET A 44 13.38 -2.29 2.91
C MET A 44 12.80 -3.43 2.05
N LEU A 45 13.54 -3.99 1.11
CA LEU A 45 13.09 -5.09 0.24
C LEU A 45 13.61 -6.46 0.70
N THR A 46 14.04 -6.57 1.96
CA THR A 46 14.45 -7.84 2.56
C THR A 46 13.35 -8.42 3.44
N PRO A 47 13.35 -9.75 3.70
CA PRO A 47 12.42 -10.36 4.65
C PRO A 47 12.46 -9.72 6.04
N ASP A 48 13.63 -9.27 6.50
CA ASP A 48 13.78 -8.63 7.82
C ASP A 48 12.93 -7.37 7.98
N PHE A 49 12.76 -6.59 6.92
CA PHE A 49 11.84 -5.47 6.91
C PHE A 49 10.40 -5.92 6.60
N GLN A 50 10.23 -6.68 5.51
CA GLN A 50 8.93 -6.97 4.92
C GLN A 50 8.03 -7.85 5.81
N ARG A 51 8.59 -8.74 6.64
CA ARG A 51 7.80 -9.55 7.60
C ARG A 51 7.05 -8.73 8.65
N HIS A 52 7.45 -7.48 8.88
CA HIS A 52 6.78 -6.60 9.84
C HIS A 52 5.64 -5.80 9.20
N ILE A 53 5.57 -5.71 7.87
CA ILE A 53 4.55 -4.93 7.14
C ILE A 53 3.12 -5.42 7.36
N PRO A 54 2.82 -6.74 7.32
CA PRO A 54 1.45 -7.26 7.46
C PRO A 54 0.69 -6.78 8.69
N LEU A 55 1.36 -6.70 9.84
CA LEU A 55 0.72 -6.30 11.10
C LEU A 55 1.15 -4.91 11.60
N GLY A 56 2.28 -4.39 11.13
CA GLY A 56 2.76 -3.06 11.48
C GLY A 56 2.10 -1.95 10.67
N ASN A 57 1.89 -2.17 9.37
CA ASN A 57 1.28 -1.21 8.45
C ASN A 57 -0.09 -1.68 7.91
N VAL A 58 -0.50 -2.92 8.22
CA VAL A 58 -1.76 -3.52 7.76
C VAL A 58 -1.86 -3.53 6.23
N MET A 59 -0.79 -3.99 5.58
CA MET A 59 -0.65 -4.05 4.11
C MET A 59 0.01 -5.36 3.69
N TYR A 60 -0.17 -5.76 2.42
CA TYR A 60 0.63 -6.83 1.83
C TYR A 60 2.11 -6.42 1.69
N PRO A 61 3.06 -7.36 1.86
CA PRO A 61 4.47 -7.09 1.62
C PRO A 61 4.76 -6.87 0.13
N ALA A 62 5.83 -6.15 -0.17
CA ALA A 62 6.29 -5.89 -1.53
C ALA A 62 7.15 -7.03 -2.11
N ILE A 63 7.44 -8.06 -1.31
CA ILE A 63 8.15 -9.28 -1.71
C ILE A 63 7.32 -10.49 -1.31
N GLU A 64 7.57 -11.63 -1.96
CA GLU A 64 7.04 -12.91 -1.50
C GLU A 64 7.69 -13.30 -0.17
N LEU A 65 6.87 -13.68 0.81
CA LEU A 65 7.30 -14.16 2.13
C LEU A 65 6.98 -15.66 2.31
N ASP A 66 6.78 -16.39 1.22
CA ASP A 66 6.31 -17.78 1.23
C ASP A 66 5.13 -17.97 2.22
N ASP A 67 5.25 -18.91 3.15
CA ASP A 67 4.22 -19.25 4.15
C ASP A 67 4.28 -18.38 5.43
N GLU A 68 5.00 -17.26 5.44
CA GLU A 68 5.14 -16.41 6.63
C GLU A 68 4.02 -15.36 6.81
N LEU A 69 3.05 -15.31 5.89
CA LEU A 69 1.90 -14.41 6.05
C LEU A 69 1.05 -14.81 7.28
N PRO A 70 0.59 -13.84 8.09
CA PRO A 70 -0.26 -14.16 9.24
C PRO A 70 -1.59 -14.81 8.78
N PRO A 71 -2.12 -15.83 9.51
CA PRO A 71 -3.37 -16.53 9.14
C PRO A 71 -4.61 -15.64 8.99
N ALA A 72 -4.57 -14.40 9.49
CA ALA A 72 -5.66 -13.44 9.27
C ALA A 72 -5.81 -13.01 7.81
N PHE A 73 -4.76 -13.13 7.00
CA PHE A 73 -4.77 -12.78 5.57
C PHE A 73 -5.62 -13.74 4.73
N ASP A 74 -5.74 -15.00 5.14
CA ASP A 74 -6.60 -16.01 4.49
C ASP A 74 -8.11 -15.68 4.55
N ARG A 75 -8.48 -14.68 5.36
CA ARG A 75 -9.87 -14.27 5.58
C ARG A 75 -10.20 -12.92 4.96
N LEU A 76 -9.20 -12.24 4.38
CA LEU A 76 -9.43 -10.96 3.71
C LEU A 76 -10.11 -11.20 2.36
N ILE A 77 -10.83 -10.19 1.89
CA ILE A 77 -11.36 -10.18 0.52
C ILE A 77 -10.22 -10.13 -0.49
N ASP A 78 -10.45 -10.68 -1.68
CA ASP A 78 -9.54 -10.63 -2.83
C ASP A 78 -10.23 -9.92 -4.00
N PRO A 79 -10.29 -8.57 -3.98
CA PRO A 79 -11.05 -7.82 -4.98
C PRO A 79 -10.28 -7.66 -6.29
N ASP A 80 -11.01 -7.56 -7.39
CA ASP A 80 -10.44 -7.10 -8.66
C ASP A 80 -9.78 -5.72 -8.48
N GLY A 81 -8.51 -5.61 -8.88
CA GLY A 81 -7.73 -4.39 -8.72
C GLY A 81 -7.78 -3.49 -9.95
N PHE A 82 -7.84 -2.17 -9.73
CA PHE A 82 -7.65 -1.17 -10.79
C PHE A 82 -6.77 -0.01 -10.34
N THR A 83 -6.11 0.66 -11.28
CA THR A 83 -5.38 1.90 -11.04
C THR A 83 -5.27 2.70 -12.32
N PHE A 84 -5.21 4.03 -12.20
CA PHE A 84 -4.73 4.89 -13.26
C PHE A 84 -3.21 4.85 -13.35
N SER A 85 -2.67 5.17 -14.53
CA SER A 85 -1.23 5.36 -14.68
C SER A 85 -0.77 6.64 -13.98
N PRO A 86 0.50 6.73 -13.52
CA PRO A 86 1.03 7.96 -12.93
C PRO A 86 0.92 9.19 -13.84
N ASP A 87 1.07 9.01 -15.17
CA ASP A 87 0.96 10.09 -16.15
C ASP A 87 -0.48 10.58 -16.29
N GLU A 88 -1.45 9.68 -16.36
CA GLU A 88 -2.88 10.02 -16.40
C GLU A 88 -3.32 10.77 -15.13
N VAL A 89 -2.89 10.28 -13.95
CA VAL A 89 -3.14 11.00 -12.69
C VAL A 89 -2.47 12.38 -12.71
N GLN A 90 -1.24 12.50 -13.24
CA GLN A 90 -0.57 13.80 -13.33
C GLN A 90 -1.35 14.79 -14.19
N GLU A 91 -1.86 14.34 -15.34
CA GLU A 91 -2.61 15.13 -16.30
C GLU A 91 -3.94 15.63 -15.71
N HIS A 92 -4.70 14.75 -15.07
CA HIS A 92 -6.09 15.05 -14.68
C HIS A 92 -6.31 15.43 -13.21
N ARG A 93 -5.38 15.14 -12.29
CA ARG A 93 -5.58 15.33 -10.84
C ARG A 93 -6.12 16.71 -10.45
N ARG A 94 -5.64 17.78 -11.09
CA ARG A 94 -6.08 19.15 -10.76
C ARG A 94 -7.54 19.40 -11.11
N GLU A 95 -8.02 18.80 -12.19
CA GLU A 95 -9.41 18.91 -12.62
C GLU A 95 -10.32 18.10 -11.70
N TRP A 96 -10.01 16.82 -11.49
CA TRP A 96 -10.80 15.92 -10.63
C TRP A 96 -10.96 16.45 -9.20
N ILE A 97 -9.89 17.01 -8.60
CA ILE A 97 -9.98 17.60 -7.25
C ILE A 97 -10.93 18.80 -7.22
N ARG A 98 -10.92 19.66 -8.25
CA ARG A 98 -11.81 20.82 -8.31
C ARG A 98 -13.27 20.40 -8.51
N GLU A 99 -13.50 19.43 -9.39
CA GLU A 99 -14.83 18.88 -9.62
C GLU A 99 -15.40 18.28 -8.33
N TRP A 100 -14.63 17.44 -7.65
CA TRP A 100 -15.01 16.85 -6.38
C TRP A 100 -15.35 17.91 -5.33
N LEU A 101 -14.49 18.93 -5.16
CA LEU A 101 -14.72 20.01 -4.20
C LEU A 101 -16.01 20.79 -4.50
N ASN A 102 -16.24 21.12 -5.77
CA ASN A 102 -17.43 21.86 -6.20
C ASN A 102 -18.73 21.06 -6.05
N ALA A 103 -18.68 19.74 -6.25
CA ALA A 103 -19.86 18.88 -6.13
C ALA A 103 -20.20 18.54 -4.67
N SER A 104 -19.21 18.63 -3.76
CA SER A 104 -19.33 18.19 -2.36
C SER A 104 -19.46 19.34 -1.34
N SER A 105 -19.36 20.60 -1.78
CA SER A 105 -19.51 21.82 -0.94
C SER A 105 -20.87 22.48 -1.17
#